data_AF-A0A8S0ZDQ3-F1
#
_entry.id   AF-A0A8S0ZDQ3-F1
#
_cell.length_a   1.000
_cell.length_b   1.000
_cell.length_c   1.000
_cell.angle_alpha   90.00
_cell.angle_beta   90.00
_cell.angle_gamma   90.00
#
_symmetry.space_group_name_H-M   'P 1'
#
loop_
_entity.id
_entity.type
_entity.pdbx_description
1 polymer ?
#
loop_
_entity_poly.entity_id
_entity_poly.type
_entity_poly.pdbx_seq_one_letter_code
_entity_poly.pdbx_strand_id
1 'polypeptide(L)'
;MNMNKCYFRYVQQEDKVDISFLLDIKGSVRQFNFSRNPAETLQVLLNRIKTNVLKVVNKANRKKKATDSDNDIEVQFYNNKRAVISENSTCKELFLNKDGVKLKMLDSEYEVVFNSPWVLSMNLPQSILAGFPVYPENFETLYARREKCAFSWYKGFSANSEGKEINDLHIKWNLTSKQYAYTPSTEDIDMKLKLECIPGNDEMVGPAVEAVSKNIVQAGPGKCPFETRHMFTTQKLKEKSFRCVTYNILADLYCDSDHTRTVLYPYCPPYALHIDYRKQLIIKELLGYNSDIICLQEVDSKIFRNFLKPILGSEGFDGVFYKKGKEVAEGLACFYRSQRFNLLGEERMVLSEAVITELCLKPIWDKIKDNKPLTERLLDRSTASSATYLKSLDNPNEILIVANTHLYFHPDADHIRLLQGGMVIYWLMDIKKKIMSKFPDKRISVLLCGDFNSVPTCGIYQLYTSGVSPSDLPDWKSNINEAVSDLNLEQNIALGSACGTPLYTNFTDGFTECLDYIFYETTNIDVEQVVPLPSVEELRLHTALPSVVFPSDHISLVADLRFK
;
A
#
# COMPACT_ATOMS: atom_id res chain seq x y z
N MET A 1 -17.78 18.50 13.91
CA MET A 1 -17.73 19.90 13.40
C MET A 1 -18.09 20.87 14.52
N ASN A 2 -17.55 22.09 14.49
CA ASN A 2 -17.84 23.13 15.49
C ASN A 2 -19.10 23.94 15.09
N MET A 3 -19.99 24.20 16.06
CA MET A 3 -21.24 24.96 15.85
C MET A 3 -21.02 26.42 15.43
N ASN A 4 -19.87 27.01 15.72
CA ASN A 4 -19.57 28.42 15.45
C ASN A 4 -18.68 28.61 14.22
N LYS A 5 -18.45 27.56 13.42
CA LYS A 5 -17.53 27.59 12.28
C LYS A 5 -18.23 27.20 10.98
N CYS A 6 -17.89 27.91 9.90
CA CYS A 6 -18.27 27.59 8.54
C CYS A 6 -17.00 27.26 7.75
N TYR A 7 -16.88 26.01 7.31
CA TYR A 7 -15.66 25.50 6.69
C TYR A 7 -15.73 25.63 5.18
N PHE A 8 -14.79 26.36 4.59
CA PHE A 8 -14.59 26.53 3.15
C PHE A 8 -13.35 25.77 2.71
N ARG A 9 -13.47 24.90 1.72
CA ARG A 9 -12.36 24.08 1.21
C ARG A 9 -12.31 24.20 -0.31
N TYR A 10 -11.19 24.67 -0.84
CA TYR A 10 -10.97 24.66 -2.28
C TYR A 10 -10.37 23.31 -2.68
N VAL A 11 -11.07 22.52 -3.48
CA VAL A 11 -10.57 21.27 -4.04
C VAL A 11 -9.99 21.62 -5.42
N GLN A 12 -8.69 21.93 -5.47
CA GLN A 12 -8.04 22.43 -6.68
C GLN A 12 -8.17 21.48 -7.88
N GLN A 13 -8.10 20.17 -7.63
CA GLN A 13 -8.17 19.12 -8.66
C GLN A 13 -9.54 19.06 -9.36
N GLU A 14 -10.60 19.42 -8.66
CA GLU A 14 -11.98 19.45 -9.18
C GLU A 14 -12.43 20.86 -9.57
N ASP A 15 -11.56 21.86 -9.40
CA ASP A 15 -11.87 23.28 -9.43
C ASP A 15 -13.21 23.60 -8.74
N LYS A 16 -13.30 23.27 -7.45
CA LYS A 16 -14.55 23.26 -6.68
C LYS A 16 -14.37 23.80 -5.27
N VAL A 17 -15.35 24.54 -4.74
CA VAL A 17 -15.37 25.00 -3.34
C VAL A 17 -16.44 24.24 -2.57
N ASP A 18 -16.01 23.47 -1.57
CA ASP A 18 -16.88 22.79 -0.62
C ASP A 18 -17.08 23.62 0.64
N ILE A 19 -18.34 23.72 1.07
CA ILE A 19 -18.76 24.56 2.20
C ILE A 19 -19.57 23.70 3.15
N SER A 20 -19.18 23.67 4.43
CA SER A 20 -19.86 22.88 5.46
C SER A 20 -20.03 23.66 6.75
N PHE A 21 -21.21 23.60 7.36
CA PHE A 21 -21.46 24.16 8.69
C PHE A 21 -22.57 23.38 9.41
N LEU A 22 -22.63 23.53 10.73
CA LEU A 22 -23.73 23.01 11.55
C LEU A 22 -24.67 24.15 11.91
N LEU A 23 -25.97 23.90 11.94
CA LEU A 23 -26.98 24.86 12.38
C LEU A 23 -27.97 24.15 13.31
N ASP A 24 -28.21 24.72 14.48
CA ASP A 24 -29.25 24.25 15.39
C ASP A 24 -30.59 24.87 14.99
N ILE A 25 -31.56 24.00 14.69
CA ILE A 25 -32.92 24.40 14.39
C ILE A 25 -33.83 23.77 15.46
N LYS A 26 -34.15 24.58 16.48
CA LYS A 26 -35.07 24.21 17.58
C LYS A 26 -34.62 22.97 18.38
N GLY A 27 -33.33 22.89 18.73
CA GLY A 27 -32.73 21.79 19.48
C GLY A 27 -32.33 20.60 18.61
N SER A 28 -32.36 20.76 17.28
CA SER A 28 -31.93 19.73 16.32
C SER A 28 -30.80 20.30 15.47
N VAL A 29 -29.58 19.88 15.79
CA VAL A 29 -28.38 20.23 15.02
C VAL A 29 -28.42 19.52 13.67
N ARG A 30 -28.24 20.28 12.59
CA ARG A 30 -28.17 19.78 11.21
C ARG A 30 -26.91 20.28 10.53
N GLN A 31 -26.27 19.39 9.78
CA GLN A 31 -25.17 19.73 8.90
C GLN A 31 -25.69 20.15 7.53
N PHE A 32 -25.16 21.25 7.01
CA PHE A 32 -25.36 21.70 5.65
C PHE A 32 -24.05 21.55 4.88
N ASN A 33 -24.15 21.07 3.64
CA ASN A 33 -23.02 20.92 2.73
C ASN A 33 -23.38 21.51 1.37
N PHE A 34 -22.46 22.27 0.79
CA PHE A 34 -22.59 22.85 -0.55
C PHE A 34 -21.29 22.61 -1.32
N SER A 35 -21.43 22.40 -2.62
CA SER A 35 -20.32 22.24 -3.57
C SER A 35 -20.56 23.21 -4.72
N ARG A 36 -19.69 24.22 -4.87
CA ARG A 36 -19.88 25.35 -5.78
C ARG A 36 -18.69 25.54 -6.73
N ASN A 37 -18.96 26.18 -7.86
CA ASN A 37 -17.90 26.65 -8.76
C ASN A 37 -17.14 27.82 -8.08
N PRO A 38 -15.80 27.82 -8.06
CA PRO A 38 -15.00 28.89 -7.46
C PRO A 38 -15.26 30.27 -8.05
N ALA A 39 -15.60 30.36 -9.35
CA ALA A 39 -15.95 31.59 -10.04
C ALA A 39 -17.39 32.05 -9.80
N GLU A 40 -18.21 31.25 -9.10
CA GLU A 40 -19.57 31.65 -8.74
C GLU A 40 -19.56 32.82 -7.77
N THR A 41 -20.45 33.79 -8.00
CA THR A 41 -20.59 34.96 -7.14
C THR A 41 -21.17 34.60 -5.77
N LEU A 42 -20.78 35.36 -4.75
CA LEU A 42 -21.31 35.21 -3.39
C LEU A 42 -22.82 35.39 -3.37
N GLN A 43 -23.39 36.19 -4.27
CA GLN A 43 -24.84 36.33 -4.38
C GLN A 43 -25.55 35.01 -4.65
N VAL A 44 -25.02 34.21 -5.58
CA VAL A 44 -25.62 32.90 -5.92
C VAL A 44 -25.45 31.93 -4.75
N LEU A 45 -24.28 31.92 -4.10
CA LEU A 45 -24.02 31.11 -2.91
C LEU A 45 -24.96 31.46 -1.74
N LEU A 46 -25.06 32.74 -1.38
CA LEU A 46 -25.87 33.22 -0.27
C LEU A 46 -27.35 32.90 -0.48
N ASN A 47 -27.88 33.10 -1.69
CA ASN A 47 -29.24 32.70 -2.06
C ASN A 47 -29.45 31.19 -1.93
N ARG A 48 -28.45 30.37 -2.28
CA ARG A 48 -28.52 28.92 -2.14
C ARG A 48 -28.52 28.49 -0.67
N ILE A 49 -27.67 29.07 0.16
CA ILE A 49 -27.65 28.85 1.61
C ILE A 49 -29.01 29.21 2.19
N LYS A 50 -29.48 30.43 1.92
CA LYS A 50 -30.78 30.97 2.35
C LYS A 50 -31.92 30.01 2.01
N THR A 51 -32.03 29.61 0.74
CA THR A 51 -33.09 28.70 0.27
C THR A 51 -33.06 27.35 0.98
N ASN A 52 -31.87 26.75 1.19
CA ASN A 52 -31.77 25.42 1.82
C ASN A 52 -32.07 25.49 3.32
N VAL A 53 -31.60 26.52 4.00
CA VAL A 53 -31.87 26.74 5.43
C VAL A 53 -33.37 27.00 5.65
N LEU A 54 -33.99 27.88 4.86
CA LEU A 54 -35.44 28.14 4.93
C LEU A 54 -36.28 26.89 4.73
N LYS A 55 -35.94 26.02 3.77
CA LYS A 55 -36.64 24.75 3.56
C LYS A 55 -36.66 23.89 4.83
N VAL A 56 -35.55 23.84 5.55
CA VAL A 56 -35.43 23.03 6.77
C VAL A 56 -36.15 23.69 7.94
N VAL A 57 -36.00 25.01 8.11
CA VAL A 57 -36.70 25.79 9.15
C VAL A 57 -38.21 25.69 8.99
N ASN A 58 -38.73 25.89 7.77
CA ASN A 58 -40.17 25.80 7.48
C ASN A 58 -40.71 24.38 7.72
N LYS A 59 -39.93 23.34 7.37
CA LYS A 59 -40.29 21.94 7.68
C LYS A 59 -40.36 21.68 9.19
N ALA A 60 -39.47 22.29 9.98
CA ALA A 60 -39.51 22.22 11.44
C ALA A 60 -40.71 22.99 12.04
N ASN A 61 -41.09 24.13 11.46
CA ASN A 61 -42.25 24.93 11.87
C ASN A 61 -43.58 24.21 11.61
N ARG A 62 -43.72 23.58 10.44
CA ARG A 62 -44.93 22.80 10.09
C ARG A 62 -45.19 21.61 11.04
N LYS A 63 -44.14 21.00 11.60
CA LYS A 63 -44.27 19.89 12.56
C LYS A 63 -44.81 20.31 13.94
N LYS A 64 -44.86 21.60 14.28
CA LYS A 64 -45.23 22.10 15.62
C LYS A 64 -46.41 23.08 15.67
N LYS A 65 -47.26 23.19 14.62
CA LYS A 65 -48.40 24.14 14.55
C LYS A 65 -47.99 25.58 14.94
N ALA A 66 -46.93 26.11 14.33
CA ALA A 66 -46.60 27.53 14.44
C ALA A 66 -47.16 28.29 13.23
N THR A 67 -47.68 29.49 13.46
CA THR A 67 -48.19 30.45 12.46
C THR A 67 -47.14 30.80 11.42
N ASP A 68 -47.54 30.84 10.14
CA ASP A 68 -46.73 31.30 9.01
C ASP A 68 -46.32 32.76 9.23
N SER A 69 -45.09 32.99 9.70
CA SER A 69 -44.38 34.24 9.48
C SER A 69 -43.41 34.04 8.33
N ASP A 70 -43.47 34.93 7.35
CA ASP A 70 -42.56 35.01 6.21
C ASP A 70 -41.17 35.40 6.75
N ASN A 71 -40.40 34.40 7.18
CA ASN A 71 -39.09 34.62 7.78
C ASN A 71 -38.10 34.89 6.65
N ASP A 72 -37.96 36.15 6.26
CA ASP A 72 -36.82 36.56 5.45
C ASP A 72 -35.54 36.45 6.29
N ILE A 73 -34.67 35.51 5.95
CA ILE A 73 -33.44 35.27 6.70
C ILE A 73 -32.29 36.06 6.07
N GLU A 74 -31.61 36.85 6.89
CA GLU A 74 -30.37 37.52 6.53
C GLU A 74 -29.23 36.49 6.49
N VAL A 75 -28.53 36.40 5.35
CA VAL A 75 -27.33 35.58 5.18
C VAL A 75 -26.28 36.47 4.51
N GLN A 76 -25.20 36.80 5.20
CA GLN A 76 -24.24 37.79 4.72
C GLN A 76 -22.82 37.53 5.22
N PHE A 77 -21.82 37.82 4.37
CA PHE A 77 -20.41 37.76 4.75
C PHE A 77 -19.90 39.12 5.23
N TYR A 78 -19.06 39.09 6.27
CA TYR A 78 -18.37 40.26 6.82
C TYR A 78 -16.87 40.00 6.88
N ASN A 79 -16.06 41.04 6.68
CA ASN A 79 -14.62 40.98 6.91
C ASN A 79 -14.26 41.25 8.38
N ASN A 80 -12.96 41.20 8.70
CA ASN A 80 -12.43 41.49 10.03
C ASN A 80 -12.83 42.86 10.61
N LYS A 81 -13.14 43.85 9.77
CA LYS A 81 -13.61 45.20 10.15
C LYS A 81 -15.13 45.30 10.29
N ARG A 82 -15.85 44.17 10.23
CA ARG A 82 -17.33 44.10 10.19
C ARG A 82 -17.97 44.82 8.99
N ALA A 83 -17.20 45.07 7.93
CA ALA A 83 -17.76 45.56 6.68
C ALA A 83 -18.30 44.40 5.85
N VAL A 84 -19.46 44.61 5.22
CA VAL A 84 -20.09 43.64 4.32
C VAL A 84 -19.15 43.37 3.13
N ILE A 85 -18.93 42.10 2.83
CA ILE A 85 -18.21 41.67 1.62
C ILE A 85 -19.18 41.74 0.44
N SER A 86 -18.72 42.32 -0.69
CA SER A 86 -19.55 42.50 -1.88
C SER A 86 -20.11 41.17 -2.39
N GLU A 87 -21.41 41.11 -2.65
CA GLU A 87 -22.07 39.91 -3.20
C GLU A 87 -21.64 39.61 -4.65
N ASN A 88 -21.01 40.57 -5.32
CA ASN A 88 -20.41 40.40 -6.65
C ASN A 88 -19.05 39.70 -6.61
N SER A 89 -18.41 39.62 -5.44
CA SER A 89 -17.18 38.84 -5.29
C SER A 89 -17.43 37.37 -5.56
N THR A 90 -16.38 36.64 -5.94
CA THR A 90 -16.47 35.21 -6.21
C THR A 90 -16.16 34.37 -4.97
N CYS A 91 -16.59 33.10 -4.97
CA CYS A 91 -16.22 32.15 -3.91
C CYS A 91 -14.70 32.01 -3.76
N LYS A 92 -13.96 32.08 -4.87
CA LYS A 92 -12.49 32.02 -4.90
C LYS A 92 -11.84 33.25 -4.27
N GLU A 93 -12.42 34.44 -4.46
CA GLU A 93 -11.91 35.69 -3.87
C GLU A 93 -11.93 35.69 -2.35
N LEU A 94 -12.83 34.93 -1.71
CA LEU A 94 -12.83 34.77 -0.25
C LEU A 94 -11.54 34.13 0.26
N PHE A 95 -10.89 33.27 -0.52
CA PHE A 95 -9.61 32.65 -0.15
C PHE A 95 -8.43 33.64 -0.22
N LEU A 96 -8.55 34.72 -1.00
CA LEU A 96 -7.52 35.76 -1.12
C LEU A 96 -7.55 36.72 0.07
N ASN A 97 -8.74 36.98 0.62
CA ASN A 97 -8.97 37.89 1.75
C ASN A 97 -9.53 37.15 2.96
N LYS A 98 -8.87 36.04 3.34
CA LYS A 98 -9.39 35.06 4.31
C LYS A 98 -9.42 35.52 5.77
N ASP A 99 -8.68 36.57 6.13
CA ASP A 99 -8.45 36.94 7.53
C ASP A 99 -9.69 37.55 8.18
N GLY A 100 -10.21 36.85 9.20
CA GLY A 100 -11.33 37.30 10.03
C GLY A 100 -12.66 37.38 9.29
N VAL A 101 -12.83 36.61 8.20
CA VAL A 101 -14.11 36.52 7.50
C VAL A 101 -15.13 35.81 8.38
N LYS A 102 -16.34 36.36 8.43
CA LYS A 102 -17.47 35.80 9.17
C LYS A 102 -18.70 35.67 8.28
N LEU A 103 -19.50 34.65 8.53
CA LEU A 103 -20.82 34.45 7.90
C LEU A 103 -21.87 34.66 8.98
N LYS A 104 -22.74 35.66 8.82
CA LYS A 104 -23.93 35.82 9.65
C LYS A 104 -25.10 35.12 8.98
N MET A 105 -25.88 34.39 9.76
CA MET A 105 -27.07 33.70 9.30
C MET A 105 -28.02 33.52 10.47
N LEU A 106 -29.26 34.03 10.33
CA LEU A 106 -30.20 34.13 11.46
C LEU A 106 -29.54 34.90 12.63
N ASP A 107 -29.71 34.41 13.86
CA ASP A 107 -29.10 34.94 15.07
C ASP A 107 -27.69 34.37 15.34
N SER A 108 -27.12 33.63 14.37
CA SER A 108 -25.82 32.97 14.51
C SER A 108 -24.75 33.64 13.66
N GLU A 109 -23.56 33.80 14.24
CA GLU A 109 -22.36 34.28 13.55
C GLU A 109 -21.32 33.15 13.50
N TYR A 110 -20.85 32.83 12.30
CA TYR A 110 -19.88 31.77 12.04
C TYR A 110 -18.53 32.37 11.66
N GLU A 111 -17.46 31.90 12.29
CA GLU A 111 -16.10 32.10 11.80
C GLU A 111 -15.90 31.29 10.52
N VAL A 112 -15.48 31.94 9.43
CA VAL A 112 -15.21 31.24 8.17
C VAL A 112 -13.80 30.71 8.19
N VAL A 113 -13.66 29.39 8.08
CA VAL A 113 -12.39 28.69 8.16
C VAL A 113 -12.02 28.15 6.78
N PHE A 114 -10.92 28.63 6.23
CA PHE A 114 -10.48 28.28 4.88
C PHE A 114 -9.42 27.18 4.90
N ASN A 115 -9.61 26.18 4.02
CA ASN A 115 -8.67 25.08 3.78
C ASN A 115 -8.17 24.41 5.06
N SER A 116 -9.05 24.29 6.07
CA SER A 116 -8.72 23.52 7.26
C SER A 116 -8.45 22.06 6.88
N PRO A 117 -7.56 21.36 7.61
CA PRO A 117 -7.42 19.91 7.53
C PRO A 117 -8.78 19.22 7.54
N TRP A 118 -8.95 18.23 6.67
CA TRP A 118 -10.24 17.58 6.49
C TRP A 118 -10.05 16.10 6.16
N VAL A 119 -10.89 15.24 6.74
CA VAL A 119 -10.97 13.82 6.37
C VAL A 119 -12.04 13.68 5.29
N LEU A 120 -11.64 13.25 4.09
CA LEU A 120 -12.53 12.97 2.96
C LEU A 120 -13.20 11.61 3.12
N SER A 121 -12.42 10.61 3.55
CA SER A 121 -12.86 9.24 3.75
C SER A 121 -12.04 8.59 4.87
N MET A 122 -12.70 7.75 5.67
CA MET A 122 -12.07 6.93 6.71
C MET A 122 -13.01 5.77 7.04
N ASN A 123 -12.55 4.53 6.83
CA ASN A 123 -13.30 3.32 7.14
C ASN A 123 -12.47 2.39 8.04
N LEU A 124 -13.11 1.36 8.59
CA LEU A 124 -12.43 0.28 9.29
C LEU A 124 -12.54 -1.04 8.49
N PRO A 125 -11.54 -1.93 8.61
CA PRO A 125 -11.55 -3.23 7.94
C PRO A 125 -12.79 -4.06 8.25
N GLN A 126 -13.21 -4.91 7.31
CA GLN A 126 -14.32 -5.83 7.54
C GLN A 126 -13.90 -7.00 8.43
N SER A 127 -12.69 -7.53 8.24
CA SER A 127 -12.12 -8.54 9.12
C SER A 127 -11.26 -7.85 10.17
N ILE A 128 -11.47 -8.21 11.44
CA ILE A 128 -10.75 -7.64 12.58
C ILE A 128 -10.40 -8.81 13.50
N LEU A 129 -9.11 -9.14 13.61
CA LEU A 129 -8.64 -10.30 14.37
C LEU A 129 -7.93 -9.87 15.65
N ALA A 130 -8.26 -10.53 16.76
CA ALA A 130 -7.50 -10.40 18.00
C ALA A 130 -6.04 -10.82 17.79
N GLY A 131 -5.11 -9.99 18.26
CA GLY A 131 -3.67 -10.16 18.06
C GLY A 131 -3.14 -9.66 16.72
N PHE A 132 -3.96 -9.04 15.87
CA PHE A 132 -3.55 -8.47 14.59
C PHE A 132 -3.83 -6.97 14.54
N PRO A 133 -2.93 -6.17 13.99
CA PRO A 133 -3.09 -4.74 14.01
C PRO A 133 -4.16 -4.27 13.01
N VAL A 134 -5.01 -3.35 13.47
CA VAL A 134 -6.12 -2.73 12.77
C VAL A 134 -5.78 -1.26 12.52
N TYR A 135 -6.10 -0.78 11.32
CA TYR A 135 -5.75 0.55 10.84
C TYR A 135 -6.94 1.17 10.08
N PRO A 136 -7.01 2.51 9.96
CA PRO A 136 -8.01 3.13 9.10
C PRO A 136 -7.76 2.80 7.62
N GLU A 137 -8.80 2.30 6.96
CA GLU A 137 -8.80 2.03 5.52
C GLU A 137 -9.31 3.22 4.72
N ASN A 138 -8.76 3.41 3.52
CA ASN A 138 -9.11 4.51 2.63
C ASN A 138 -9.05 5.87 3.36
N PHE A 139 -8.04 6.05 4.21
CA PHE A 139 -7.84 7.27 4.99
C PHE A 139 -7.33 8.39 4.08
N GLU A 140 -8.28 9.13 3.50
CA GLU A 140 -8.01 10.22 2.56
C GLU A 140 -8.25 11.56 3.24
N THR A 141 -7.31 12.48 3.09
CA THR A 141 -7.37 13.79 3.73
C THR A 141 -7.06 14.92 2.75
N LEU A 142 -7.66 16.08 2.99
CA LEU A 142 -7.36 17.33 2.30
C LEU A 142 -6.75 18.32 3.30
N TYR A 143 -5.68 19.01 2.93
CA TYR A 143 -4.97 19.99 3.77
C TYR A 143 -4.48 19.46 5.13
N ALA A 144 -4.49 18.15 5.34
CA ALA A 144 -4.01 17.50 6.54
C ALA A 144 -2.69 16.76 6.25
N ARG A 145 -1.88 16.58 7.30
CA ARG A 145 -0.76 15.65 7.30
C ARG A 145 -0.98 14.63 8.39
N ARG A 146 -0.85 13.35 8.07
CA ARG A 146 -1.18 12.23 8.94
C ARG A 146 -0.46 12.33 10.29
N GLU A 147 0.81 12.70 10.29
CA GLU A 147 1.64 12.86 11.50
C GLU A 147 1.20 14.01 12.41
N LYS A 148 0.33 14.90 11.93
CA LYS A 148 -0.33 15.96 12.71
C LYS A 148 -1.79 15.64 13.05
N CYS A 149 -2.33 14.53 12.54
CA CYS A 149 -3.65 14.06 12.91
C CYS A 149 -3.59 13.39 14.29
N ALA A 150 -4.63 13.59 15.10
CA ALA A 150 -4.81 12.87 16.36
C ALA A 150 -5.81 11.72 16.14
N PHE A 151 -5.46 10.53 16.63
CA PHE A 151 -6.29 9.33 16.53
C PHE A 151 -6.70 8.88 17.93
N SER A 152 -7.94 8.43 18.08
CA SER A 152 -8.46 7.85 19.32
C SER A 152 -9.28 6.60 18.98
N TRP A 153 -8.80 5.45 19.43
CA TRP A 153 -9.49 4.17 19.31
C TRP A 153 -10.34 3.90 20.54
N TYR A 154 -11.54 3.41 20.30
CA TYR A 154 -12.48 2.98 21.33
C TYR A 154 -12.98 1.57 21.04
N LYS A 155 -13.35 0.85 22.10
CA LYS A 155 -13.99 -0.46 22.02
C LYS A 155 -15.28 -0.49 22.82
N GLY A 156 -16.24 -1.32 22.41
CA GLY A 156 -17.49 -1.49 23.14
C GLY A 156 -18.25 -2.72 22.69
N PHE A 157 -18.95 -3.36 23.63
CA PHE A 157 -19.80 -4.51 23.34
C PHE A 157 -20.94 -4.12 22.41
N SER A 158 -21.15 -4.93 21.37
CA SER A 158 -22.29 -4.80 20.45
C SER A 158 -23.51 -5.58 20.91
N ALA A 159 -23.47 -6.25 22.08
CA ALA A 159 -24.59 -6.96 22.67
C ALA A 159 -24.84 -6.53 24.12
N ASN A 160 -26.11 -6.63 24.56
CA ASN A 160 -26.48 -6.45 25.95
C ASN A 160 -26.14 -7.69 26.81
N SER A 161 -26.40 -7.64 28.12
CA SER A 161 -26.16 -8.77 29.03
C SER A 161 -26.97 -10.05 28.72
N GLU A 162 -27.97 -9.97 27.83
CA GLU A 162 -28.77 -11.11 27.35
C GLU A 162 -28.28 -11.62 25.97
N GLY A 163 -27.20 -11.07 25.42
CA GLY A 163 -26.66 -11.45 24.11
C GLY A 163 -27.42 -10.87 22.91
N LYS A 164 -28.34 -9.92 23.12
CA LYS A 164 -29.05 -9.24 22.02
C LYS A 164 -28.23 -8.08 21.47
N GLU A 165 -28.11 -8.02 20.15
CA GLU A 165 -27.41 -6.94 19.45
C GLU A 165 -28.02 -5.57 19.78
N ILE A 166 -27.15 -4.61 20.09
CA ILE A 166 -27.51 -3.22 20.37
C ILE A 166 -27.10 -2.33 19.21
N ASN A 167 -27.93 -1.32 18.93
CA ASN A 167 -27.60 -0.30 17.95
C ASN A 167 -26.31 0.44 18.36
N ASP A 168 -25.46 0.79 17.38
CA ASP A 168 -24.17 1.46 17.61
C ASP A 168 -24.30 2.76 18.43
N LEU A 169 -25.45 3.44 18.36
CA LEU A 169 -25.76 4.65 19.15
C LEU A 169 -25.85 4.38 20.67
N HIS A 170 -26.09 3.13 21.07
CA HIS A 170 -26.23 2.72 22.46
C HIS A 170 -24.99 2.00 22.99
N ILE A 171 -23.98 1.78 22.15
CA ILE A 171 -22.70 1.18 22.58
C ILE A 171 -22.00 2.15 23.53
N LYS A 172 -21.58 1.62 24.68
CA LYS A 172 -20.72 2.34 25.63
C LYS A 172 -19.26 2.21 25.17
N TRP A 173 -18.74 3.28 24.59
CA TRP A 173 -17.38 3.33 24.05
C TRP A 173 -16.35 3.62 25.13
N ASN A 174 -15.35 2.74 25.25
CA ASN A 174 -14.19 2.91 26.14
C ASN A 174 -12.94 3.22 25.32
N LEU A 175 -12.23 4.31 25.65
CA LEU A 175 -10.97 4.66 25.01
C LEU A 175 -9.91 3.60 25.30
N THR A 176 -9.21 3.13 24.26
CA THR A 176 -8.19 2.07 24.38
C THR A 176 -6.81 2.50 23.87
N SER A 177 -6.73 3.28 22.79
CA SER A 177 -5.44 3.70 22.21
C SER A 177 -5.54 5.09 21.59
N LYS A 178 -4.41 5.80 21.51
CA LYS A 178 -4.27 7.08 20.78
C LYS A 178 -3.30 6.99 19.59
N GLN A 179 -2.94 5.77 19.21
CA GLN A 179 -2.03 5.51 18.09
C GLN A 179 -2.80 5.48 16.77
N TYR A 180 -2.07 5.59 15.66
CA TYR A 180 -2.64 5.43 14.32
C TYR A 180 -3.30 4.06 14.13
N ALA A 181 -2.68 3.03 14.73
CA ALA A 181 -3.12 1.65 14.71
C ALA A 181 -3.59 1.17 16.08
N TYR A 182 -4.42 0.13 16.11
CA TYR A 182 -4.77 -0.58 17.32
C TYR A 182 -4.70 -2.09 17.09
N THR A 183 -4.05 -2.83 18.00
CA THR A 183 -4.05 -4.30 17.96
C THR A 183 -5.03 -4.80 19.01
N PRO A 184 -6.19 -5.33 18.63
CA PRO A 184 -7.15 -5.86 19.58
C PRO A 184 -6.57 -7.04 20.35
N SER A 185 -6.93 -7.17 21.62
CA SER A 185 -6.60 -8.32 22.45
C SER A 185 -7.69 -9.39 22.38
N THR A 186 -7.47 -10.55 22.99
CA THR A 186 -8.50 -11.58 23.14
C THR A 186 -9.69 -11.10 23.99
N GLU A 187 -9.49 -10.13 24.88
CA GLU A 187 -10.58 -9.50 25.66
C GLU A 187 -11.49 -8.62 24.81
N ASP A 188 -11.06 -8.25 23.60
CA ASP A 188 -11.84 -7.41 22.69
C ASP A 188 -12.76 -8.21 21.79
N ILE A 189 -12.68 -9.55 21.80
CA ILE A 189 -13.56 -10.42 21.02
C ILE A 189 -15.03 -10.10 21.33
N ASP A 190 -15.87 -10.12 20.30
CA ASP A 190 -17.29 -9.74 20.34
C ASP A 190 -17.55 -8.24 20.59
N MET A 191 -16.52 -7.40 20.66
CA MET A 191 -16.66 -5.95 20.68
C MET A 191 -16.57 -5.34 19.28
N LYS A 192 -17.24 -4.21 19.07
CA LYS A 192 -16.95 -3.32 17.93
C LYS A 192 -15.83 -2.35 18.28
N LEU A 193 -15.17 -1.84 17.24
CA LEU A 193 -14.18 -0.77 17.34
C LEU A 193 -14.74 0.53 16.78
N LYS A 194 -14.35 1.65 17.37
CA LYS A 194 -14.57 2.99 16.83
C LYS A 194 -13.25 3.73 16.76
N LEU A 195 -12.97 4.35 15.63
CA LEU A 195 -11.85 5.25 15.45
C LEU A 195 -12.35 6.68 15.28
N GLU A 196 -11.86 7.58 16.11
CA GLU A 196 -12.00 9.02 15.92
C GLU A 196 -10.68 9.59 15.39
N CYS A 197 -10.77 10.43 14.36
CA CYS A 197 -9.65 11.19 13.83
C CYS A 197 -9.94 12.68 13.86
N ILE A 198 -9.03 13.46 14.45
CA ILE A 198 -8.99 14.92 14.32
C ILE A 198 -7.87 15.24 13.33
N PRO A 199 -8.19 15.64 12.08
CA PRO A 199 -7.17 15.94 11.08
C PRO A 199 -6.40 17.21 11.44
N GLY A 200 -5.09 17.24 11.21
CA GLY A 200 -4.24 18.38 11.55
C GLY A 200 -3.17 18.69 10.51
N ASN A 201 -2.63 19.90 10.55
CA ASN A 201 -1.41 20.30 9.84
C ASN A 201 -0.50 21.12 10.78
N ASP A 202 0.47 21.90 10.28
CA ASP A 202 1.33 22.74 11.14
C ASP A 202 0.59 23.93 11.78
N GLU A 203 -0.49 24.40 11.15
CA GLU A 203 -1.13 25.66 11.50
C GLU A 203 -2.41 25.45 12.33
N MET A 204 -3.17 24.40 12.04
CA MET A 204 -4.49 24.21 12.62
C MET A 204 -4.96 22.76 12.59
N VAL A 205 -6.12 22.54 13.22
CA VAL A 205 -6.86 21.27 13.20
C VAL A 205 -8.23 21.45 12.55
N GLY A 206 -8.71 20.39 11.92
CA GLY A 206 -10.05 20.27 11.37
C GLY A 206 -11.06 19.67 12.35
N PRO A 207 -12.29 19.40 11.89
CA PRO A 207 -13.29 18.74 12.70
C PRO A 207 -13.01 17.25 12.88
N ALA A 208 -13.32 16.73 14.07
CA ALA A 208 -13.31 15.30 14.33
C ALA A 208 -14.26 14.53 13.38
N VAL A 209 -13.81 13.38 12.91
CA VAL A 209 -14.57 12.39 12.14
C VAL A 209 -14.43 11.04 12.81
N GLU A 210 -15.53 10.27 12.87
CA GLU A 210 -15.55 8.95 13.48
C GLU A 210 -15.88 7.88 12.43
N ALA A 211 -15.32 6.68 12.60
CA ALA A 211 -15.66 5.47 11.88
C ALA A 211 -15.88 4.33 12.87
N VAL A 212 -16.99 3.59 12.72
CA VAL A 212 -17.33 2.42 13.54
C VAL A 212 -17.17 1.16 12.69
N SER A 213 -16.63 0.09 13.29
CA SER A 213 -16.43 -1.17 12.59
C SER A 213 -17.79 -1.80 12.25
N LYS A 214 -17.90 -2.32 11.03
CA LYS A 214 -19.11 -3.03 10.61
C LYS A 214 -19.26 -4.34 11.38
N ASN A 215 -18.15 -5.06 11.52
CA ASN A 215 -18.08 -6.34 12.21
C ASN A 215 -17.40 -6.19 13.57
N ILE A 216 -17.63 -7.18 14.42
CA ILE A 216 -16.97 -7.34 15.71
C ILE A 216 -15.53 -7.84 15.54
N VAL A 217 -14.71 -7.66 16.57
CA VAL A 217 -13.42 -8.34 16.69
C VAL A 217 -13.66 -9.84 16.80
N GLN A 218 -12.98 -10.60 15.97
CA GLN A 218 -13.01 -12.06 15.91
C GLN A 218 -11.77 -12.65 16.57
N ALA A 219 -11.85 -13.94 16.95
CA ALA A 219 -10.66 -14.68 17.34
C ALA A 219 -9.65 -14.72 16.18
N GLY A 220 -8.37 -14.52 16.47
CA GLY A 220 -7.30 -14.77 15.51
C GLY A 220 -7.12 -16.27 15.23
N PRO A 221 -6.36 -16.63 14.18
CA PRO A 221 -6.16 -18.04 13.76
C PRO A 221 -5.31 -18.88 14.73
N GLY A 222 -4.96 -18.37 15.90
CA GLY A 222 -3.95 -18.97 16.77
C GLY A 222 -2.54 -18.56 16.35
N LYS A 223 -1.57 -19.46 16.58
CA LYS A 223 -0.16 -19.19 16.31
C LYS A 223 0.11 -19.23 14.80
N CYS A 224 0.65 -18.13 14.26
CA CYS A 224 1.08 -18.09 12.87
C CYS A 224 2.56 -18.50 12.74
N PRO A 225 2.96 -19.28 11.72
CA PRO A 225 4.36 -19.72 11.59
C PRO A 225 5.38 -18.57 11.55
N PHE A 226 5.03 -17.42 10.97
CA PHE A 226 5.90 -16.24 10.97
C PHE A 226 6.19 -15.67 12.36
N GLU A 227 5.38 -15.95 13.39
CA GLU A 227 5.65 -15.49 14.76
C GLU A 227 6.85 -16.21 15.37
N THR A 228 7.07 -17.49 15.03
CA THR A 228 8.32 -18.18 15.40
C THR A 228 9.51 -17.52 14.71
N ARG A 229 9.33 -17.10 13.45
CA ARG A 229 10.37 -16.42 12.65
C ARG A 229 10.69 -15.03 13.21
N HIS A 230 9.70 -14.33 13.79
CA HIS A 230 9.89 -13.04 14.45
C HIS A 230 10.87 -13.08 15.63
N MET A 231 11.07 -14.25 16.24
CA MET A 231 12.07 -14.43 17.30
C MET A 231 13.52 -14.22 16.82
N PHE A 232 13.78 -14.38 15.52
CA PHE A 232 15.07 -14.11 14.89
C PHE A 232 15.24 -12.64 14.48
N THR A 233 14.18 -11.85 14.59
CA THR A 233 14.10 -10.48 14.07
C THR A 233 13.58 -9.48 15.10
N THR A 234 13.80 -9.75 16.38
CA THR A 234 13.27 -8.94 17.50
C THR A 234 13.78 -7.50 17.53
N GLN A 235 14.92 -7.23 16.89
CA GLN A 235 15.53 -5.90 16.83
C GLN A 235 15.74 -5.45 15.39
N LYS A 236 15.68 -4.13 15.20
CA LYS A 236 16.11 -3.46 13.97
C LYS A 236 17.64 -3.46 13.92
N LEU A 237 18.19 -3.71 12.74
CA LEU A 237 19.63 -3.62 12.50
C LEU A 237 20.08 -2.15 12.39
N LYS A 238 21.40 -1.91 12.47
CA LYS A 238 22.00 -0.57 12.49
C LYS A 238 23.31 -0.55 11.70
N GLU A 239 23.80 0.66 11.44
CA GLU A 239 25.10 0.90 10.81
C GLU A 239 25.24 0.20 9.45
N LYS A 240 26.25 -0.67 9.29
CA LYS A 240 26.51 -1.40 8.04
C LYS A 240 25.56 -2.56 7.79
N SER A 241 24.82 -3.03 8.81
CA SER A 241 23.93 -4.19 8.72
C SER A 241 22.49 -3.76 8.41
N PHE A 242 21.83 -4.43 7.49
CA PHE A 242 20.46 -4.16 7.08
C PHE A 242 19.73 -5.46 6.75
N ARG A 243 18.43 -5.51 7.01
CA ARG A 243 17.61 -6.70 6.80
C ARG A 243 16.76 -6.55 5.54
N CYS A 244 16.85 -7.54 4.65
CA CYS A 244 16.13 -7.59 3.40
C CYS A 244 15.06 -8.70 3.46
N VAL A 245 13.86 -8.38 2.97
CA VAL A 245 12.75 -9.32 2.79
C VAL A 245 12.39 -9.38 1.31
N THR A 246 12.20 -10.58 0.74
CA THR A 246 11.46 -10.76 -0.52
C THR A 246 10.24 -11.64 -0.29
N TYR A 247 9.10 -11.28 -0.87
CA TYR A 247 7.85 -12.01 -0.64
C TYR A 247 6.81 -11.79 -1.74
N ASN A 248 6.42 -12.87 -2.44
CA ASN A 248 5.21 -12.89 -3.24
C ASN A 248 4.00 -12.97 -2.30
N ILE A 249 3.14 -11.95 -2.29
CA ILE A 249 2.04 -11.84 -1.33
C ILE A 249 0.69 -12.32 -1.86
N LEU A 250 0.69 -12.98 -3.03
CA LEU A 250 -0.49 -13.52 -3.71
C LEU A 250 -1.55 -12.44 -3.98
N ALA A 251 -1.67 -11.99 -5.24
CA ALA A 251 -2.59 -10.92 -5.60
C ALA A 251 -4.04 -11.36 -5.36
N ASP A 252 -4.87 -10.44 -4.87
CA ASP A 252 -6.31 -10.68 -4.68
C ASP A 252 -7.02 -10.99 -6.00
N LEU A 253 -6.51 -10.43 -7.11
CA LEU A 253 -6.94 -10.75 -8.46
C LEU A 253 -6.93 -12.26 -8.76
N TYR A 254 -6.03 -13.02 -8.15
CA TYR A 254 -5.91 -14.46 -8.33
C TYR A 254 -6.66 -15.27 -7.27
N CYS A 255 -7.20 -14.63 -6.24
CA CYS A 255 -7.89 -15.27 -5.10
C CYS A 255 -9.41 -15.36 -5.28
N ASP A 256 -10.02 -14.44 -6.03
CA ASP A 256 -11.48 -14.28 -6.12
C ASP A 256 -12.09 -14.97 -7.35
N SER A 257 -11.68 -16.20 -7.63
CA SER A 257 -12.28 -17.02 -8.70
C SER A 257 -12.73 -18.39 -8.18
N ASP A 258 -13.80 -18.93 -8.76
CA ASP A 258 -14.27 -20.28 -8.43
C ASP A 258 -13.20 -21.33 -8.72
N HIS A 259 -12.44 -21.16 -9.81
CA HIS A 259 -11.32 -22.03 -10.14
C HIS A 259 -10.26 -22.00 -9.03
N THR A 260 -9.91 -20.82 -8.52
CA THR A 260 -8.97 -20.71 -7.41
C THR A 260 -9.47 -21.44 -6.17
N ARG A 261 -10.73 -21.23 -5.80
CA ARG A 261 -11.33 -21.80 -4.58
C ARG A 261 -11.56 -23.31 -4.66
N THR A 262 -11.71 -23.86 -5.87
CA THR A 262 -12.07 -25.28 -6.06
C THR A 262 -10.94 -26.14 -6.62
N VAL A 263 -9.93 -25.54 -7.26
CA VAL A 263 -8.83 -26.25 -7.93
C VAL A 263 -7.47 -25.87 -7.37
N LEU A 264 -7.15 -24.58 -7.26
CA LEU A 264 -5.82 -24.15 -6.80
C LEU A 264 -5.68 -24.31 -5.28
N TYR A 265 -6.67 -23.82 -4.53
CA TYR A 265 -6.67 -23.76 -3.06
C TYR A 265 -7.93 -24.38 -2.42
N PRO A 266 -8.37 -25.60 -2.80
CA PRO A 266 -9.58 -26.22 -2.25
C PRO A 266 -9.50 -26.53 -0.75
N TYR A 267 -8.28 -26.60 -0.21
CA TYR A 267 -8.00 -26.81 1.21
C TYR A 267 -8.09 -25.51 2.05
N CYS A 268 -7.99 -24.34 1.43
CA CYS A 268 -8.01 -23.06 2.15
C CYS A 268 -9.45 -22.53 2.26
N PRO A 269 -9.96 -22.24 3.47
CA PRO A 269 -11.32 -21.77 3.62
C PRO A 269 -11.51 -20.40 2.94
N PRO A 270 -12.66 -20.14 2.28
CA PRO A 270 -12.84 -18.91 1.48
C PRO A 270 -12.60 -17.60 2.22
N TYR A 271 -12.90 -17.54 3.53
CA TYR A 271 -12.66 -16.34 4.33
C TYR A 271 -11.16 -16.05 4.52
N ALA A 272 -10.30 -17.08 4.54
CA ALA A 272 -8.86 -16.93 4.70
C ALA A 272 -8.16 -16.57 3.39
N LEU A 273 -8.80 -16.85 2.23
CA LEU A 273 -8.35 -16.39 0.92
C LEU A 273 -8.67 -14.91 0.67
N HIS A 274 -9.73 -14.39 1.31
CA HIS A 274 -10.18 -13.02 1.10
C HIS A 274 -9.13 -11.99 1.57
N ILE A 275 -8.87 -10.96 0.77
CA ILE A 275 -7.81 -9.98 1.03
C ILE A 275 -7.93 -9.28 2.38
N ASP A 276 -9.14 -8.99 2.87
CA ASP A 276 -9.34 -8.37 4.18
C ASP A 276 -8.80 -9.23 5.33
N TYR A 277 -8.78 -10.55 5.17
CA TYR A 277 -8.16 -11.47 6.11
C TYR A 277 -6.64 -11.53 5.88
N ARG A 278 -6.20 -11.86 4.66
CA ARG A 278 -4.78 -12.06 4.34
C ARG A 278 -3.92 -10.84 4.66
N LYS A 279 -4.41 -9.64 4.35
CA LYS A 279 -3.63 -8.40 4.56
C LYS A 279 -3.29 -8.15 6.03
N GLN A 280 -4.14 -8.58 6.97
CA GLN A 280 -3.83 -8.50 8.41
C GLN A 280 -2.65 -9.39 8.79
N LEU A 281 -2.61 -10.62 8.27
CA LEU A 281 -1.50 -11.54 8.45
C LEU A 281 -0.22 -11.02 7.77
N ILE A 282 -0.32 -10.55 6.52
CA ILE A 282 0.81 -9.98 5.76
C ILE A 282 1.43 -8.83 6.54
N ILE A 283 0.64 -7.89 7.06
CA ILE A 283 1.22 -6.73 7.75
C ILE A 283 1.82 -7.10 9.10
N LYS A 284 1.19 -8.02 9.85
CA LYS A 284 1.77 -8.53 11.10
C LYS A 284 3.10 -9.24 10.82
N GLU A 285 3.14 -10.07 9.78
CA GLU A 285 4.34 -10.76 9.31
C GLU A 285 5.46 -9.78 8.95
N LEU A 286 5.19 -8.82 8.07
CA LEU A 286 6.19 -7.85 7.60
C LEU A 286 6.72 -6.95 8.72
N LEU A 287 5.84 -6.48 9.63
CA LEU A 287 6.25 -5.59 10.72
C LEU A 287 7.11 -6.30 11.76
N GLY A 288 6.80 -7.56 12.09
CA GLY A 288 7.59 -8.34 13.05
C GLY A 288 8.99 -8.70 12.55
N TYR A 289 9.24 -8.63 11.23
CA TYR A 289 10.59 -8.79 10.69
C TYR A 289 11.52 -7.62 10.97
N ASN A 290 11.01 -6.45 11.40
CA ASN A 290 11.86 -5.28 11.70
C ASN A 290 12.88 -4.97 10.57
N SER A 291 12.46 -5.17 9.32
CA SER A 291 13.34 -5.09 8.16
C SER A 291 13.73 -3.64 7.82
N ASP A 292 14.66 -3.51 6.88
CA ASP A 292 15.07 -2.23 6.32
C ASP A 292 14.72 -2.09 4.84
N ILE A 293 14.66 -3.22 4.12
CA ILE A 293 14.28 -3.31 2.71
C ILE A 293 13.25 -4.44 2.56
N ILE A 294 12.16 -4.18 1.84
CA ILE A 294 11.12 -5.17 1.52
C ILE A 294 10.80 -5.10 0.03
N CYS A 295 11.07 -6.19 -0.68
CA CYS A 295 10.67 -6.38 -2.07
C CYS A 295 9.45 -7.30 -2.11
N LEU A 296 8.34 -6.84 -2.68
CA LEU A 296 7.10 -7.61 -2.79
C LEU A 296 6.75 -7.85 -4.25
N GLN A 297 6.20 -9.03 -4.53
CA GLN A 297 5.61 -9.40 -5.80
C GLN A 297 4.10 -9.61 -5.62
N GLU A 298 3.33 -9.53 -6.72
CA GLU A 298 1.87 -9.69 -6.71
C GLU A 298 1.12 -8.68 -5.82
N VAL A 299 1.59 -7.44 -5.82
CA VAL A 299 0.97 -6.38 -5.05
C VAL A 299 -0.11 -5.69 -5.87
N ASP A 300 -1.38 -5.88 -5.52
CA ASP A 300 -2.47 -5.08 -6.12
C ASP A 300 -2.26 -3.59 -5.91
N SER A 301 -2.45 -2.78 -6.96
CA SER A 301 -2.21 -1.34 -6.91
C SER A 301 -3.05 -0.59 -5.87
N LYS A 302 -4.24 -1.11 -5.54
CA LYS A 302 -5.08 -0.58 -4.45
C LYS A 302 -4.53 -0.99 -3.08
N ILE A 303 -4.04 -2.22 -2.93
CA ILE A 303 -3.43 -2.71 -1.69
C ILE A 303 -2.13 -1.97 -1.39
N PHE A 304 -1.29 -1.70 -2.40
CA PHE A 304 -0.13 -0.84 -2.22
C PHE A 304 -0.53 0.54 -1.68
N ARG A 305 -1.41 1.25 -2.40
CA ARG A 305 -1.73 2.66 -2.15
C ARG A 305 -2.53 2.88 -0.87
N ASN A 306 -3.53 2.04 -0.62
CA ASN A 306 -4.52 2.29 0.42
C ASN A 306 -4.22 1.51 1.71
N PHE A 307 -3.31 0.53 1.67
CA PHE A 307 -3.00 -0.34 2.80
C PHE A 307 -1.50 -0.38 3.13
N LEU A 308 -0.66 -0.98 2.27
CA LEU A 308 0.76 -1.20 2.58
C LEU A 308 1.54 0.12 2.77
N LYS A 309 1.41 1.05 1.83
CA LYS A 309 2.14 2.33 1.84
C LYS A 309 1.78 3.19 3.07
N PRO A 310 0.50 3.39 3.42
CA PRO A 310 0.15 4.06 4.66
C PRO A 310 0.71 3.38 5.90
N ILE A 311 0.53 2.06 6.05
CA ILE A 311 0.88 1.37 7.29
C ILE A 311 2.39 1.25 7.46
N LEU A 312 3.11 0.75 6.46
CA LEU A 312 4.58 0.70 6.51
C LEU A 312 5.17 2.11 6.64
N GLY A 313 4.51 3.11 6.03
CA GLY A 313 4.86 4.52 6.20
C GLY A 313 4.75 5.03 7.64
N SER A 314 3.79 4.52 8.43
CA SER A 314 3.72 4.85 9.86
C SER A 314 4.84 4.21 10.68
N GLU A 315 5.47 3.16 10.15
CA GLU A 315 6.58 2.41 10.76
C GLU A 315 7.96 2.81 10.22
N GLY A 316 8.02 3.97 9.55
CA GLY A 316 9.25 4.60 9.08
C GLY A 316 9.77 4.10 7.74
N PHE A 317 8.93 3.43 6.94
CA PHE A 317 9.26 3.10 5.55
C PHE A 317 8.81 4.19 4.58
N ASP A 318 9.51 4.29 3.48
CA ASP A 318 8.99 4.84 2.24
C ASP A 318 8.96 3.70 1.21
N GLY A 319 8.38 3.91 0.03
CA GLY A 319 8.29 2.83 -0.94
C GLY A 319 7.70 3.20 -2.29
N VAL A 320 8.06 2.41 -3.28
CA VAL A 320 7.76 2.63 -4.69
C VAL A 320 7.01 1.43 -5.24
N PHE A 321 6.17 1.65 -6.26
CA PHE A 321 5.32 0.62 -6.85
C PHE A 321 5.32 0.70 -8.36
N TYR A 322 5.44 -0.46 -8.99
CA TYR A 322 5.41 -0.62 -10.43
C TYR A 322 4.44 -1.70 -10.82
N LYS A 323 3.41 -1.32 -11.57
CA LYS A 323 2.54 -2.29 -12.21
C LYS A 323 3.32 -3.13 -13.22
N LYS A 324 2.91 -4.38 -13.38
CA LYS A 324 3.25 -5.16 -14.59
C LYS A 324 2.75 -4.43 -15.84
N GLY A 325 3.29 -4.81 -17.00
CA GLY A 325 2.85 -4.29 -18.29
C GLY A 325 1.37 -4.60 -18.57
N LYS A 326 0.84 -4.04 -19.66
CA LYS A 326 -0.58 -4.18 -20.05
C LYS A 326 -1.53 -3.63 -18.95
N GLU A 327 -2.79 -4.06 -18.96
CA GLU A 327 -3.83 -3.61 -18.02
C GLU A 327 -3.83 -4.38 -16.68
N VAL A 328 -2.71 -5.03 -16.32
CA VAL A 328 -2.61 -5.81 -15.07
C VAL A 328 -2.65 -4.88 -13.85
N ALA A 329 -3.50 -5.20 -12.89
CA ALA A 329 -3.76 -4.36 -11.72
C ALA A 329 -2.75 -4.55 -10.57
N GLU A 330 -1.93 -5.60 -10.62
CA GLU A 330 -0.86 -5.92 -9.67
C GLU A 330 0.54 -5.61 -10.21
N GLY A 331 1.54 -5.66 -9.32
CA GLY A 331 2.94 -5.62 -9.72
C GLY A 331 3.90 -5.70 -8.54
N LEU A 332 4.99 -4.95 -8.65
CA LEU A 332 6.14 -5.01 -7.77
C LEU A 332 6.16 -3.82 -6.82
N ALA A 333 6.50 -4.04 -5.56
CA ALA A 333 6.77 -2.97 -4.61
C ALA A 333 8.18 -3.11 -4.01
N CYS A 334 8.80 -1.97 -3.73
CA CYS A 334 10.05 -1.89 -2.97
C CYS A 334 9.86 -0.86 -1.85
N PHE A 335 9.91 -1.32 -0.60
CA PHE A 335 9.91 -0.45 0.58
C PHE A 335 11.30 -0.39 1.17
N TYR A 336 11.68 0.78 1.66
CA TYR A 336 12.95 1.01 2.33
C TYR A 336 12.75 1.92 3.55
N ARG A 337 13.52 1.68 4.61
CA ARG A 337 13.45 2.50 5.83
C ARG A 337 14.05 3.88 5.55
N SER A 338 13.21 4.91 5.49
CA SER A 338 13.60 6.27 5.05
C SER A 338 14.59 6.96 6.00
N GLN A 339 14.65 6.50 7.26
CA GLN A 339 15.64 6.96 8.24
C GLN A 339 17.04 6.37 8.01
N ARG A 340 17.17 5.32 7.19
CA ARG A 340 18.44 4.64 6.90
C ARG A 340 18.86 4.74 5.44
N PHE A 341 17.91 4.98 4.54
CA PHE A 341 18.15 5.06 3.10
C PHE A 341 17.45 6.28 2.50
N ASN A 342 18.19 7.02 1.68
CA ASN A 342 17.64 8.08 0.84
C ASN A 342 17.49 7.58 -0.61
N LEU A 343 16.32 7.80 -1.20
CA LEU A 343 16.04 7.47 -2.60
C LEU A 343 16.78 8.44 -3.52
N LEU A 344 17.68 7.90 -4.35
CA LEU A 344 18.38 8.67 -5.38
C LEU A 344 17.65 8.67 -6.72
N GLY A 345 16.87 7.63 -6.99
CA GLY A 345 16.20 7.42 -8.25
C GLY A 345 15.66 6.00 -8.36
N GLU A 346 14.93 5.78 -9.44
CA GLU A 346 14.18 4.56 -9.64
C GLU A 346 13.99 4.32 -11.14
N GLU A 347 14.04 3.06 -11.58
CA GLU A 347 13.82 2.66 -12.98
C GLU A 347 12.94 1.41 -13.05
N ARG A 348 12.21 1.27 -14.16
CA ARG A 348 11.40 0.08 -14.46
C ARG A 348 11.59 -0.36 -15.90
N MET A 349 11.40 -1.65 -16.15
CA MET A 349 11.29 -2.21 -17.50
C MET A 349 10.10 -3.16 -17.58
N VAL A 350 9.32 -3.06 -18.66
CA VAL A 350 8.43 -4.15 -19.09
C VAL A 350 9.23 -4.95 -20.11
N LEU A 351 9.47 -6.23 -19.82
CA LEU A 351 10.50 -7.01 -20.53
C LEU A 351 10.18 -7.14 -22.02
N SER A 352 8.91 -7.37 -22.37
CA SER A 352 8.44 -7.47 -23.75
C SER A 352 8.70 -6.20 -24.57
N GLU A 353 8.61 -5.02 -23.96
CA GLU A 353 8.91 -3.75 -24.63
C GLU A 353 10.43 -3.53 -24.70
N ALA A 354 11.10 -3.73 -23.56
CA ALA A 354 12.51 -3.44 -23.38
C ALA A 354 13.43 -4.28 -24.27
N VAL A 355 13.07 -5.54 -24.56
CA VAL A 355 13.89 -6.41 -25.43
C VAL A 355 14.11 -5.79 -26.82
N ILE A 356 13.17 -4.98 -27.29
CA ILE A 356 13.24 -4.32 -28.60
C ILE A 356 13.91 -2.95 -28.50
N THR A 357 13.66 -2.20 -27.41
CA THR A 357 14.03 -0.78 -27.30
C THR A 357 15.37 -0.53 -26.62
N GLU A 358 15.79 -1.40 -25.70
CA GLU A 358 16.98 -1.19 -24.87
C GLU A 358 18.25 -1.68 -25.56
N LEU A 359 19.24 -0.80 -25.71
CA LEU A 359 20.50 -1.12 -26.37
C LEU A 359 21.27 -2.25 -25.68
N CYS A 360 21.20 -2.34 -24.35
CA CYS A 360 21.83 -3.41 -23.57
C CYS A 360 21.21 -4.80 -23.85
N LEU A 361 19.99 -4.86 -24.41
CA LEU A 361 19.27 -6.11 -24.69
C LEU A 361 19.34 -6.53 -26.16
N LYS A 362 19.91 -5.69 -27.02
CA LYS A 362 20.13 -5.99 -28.44
C LYS A 362 20.82 -7.35 -28.68
N PRO A 363 21.84 -7.79 -27.92
CA PRO A 363 22.45 -9.10 -28.13
C PRO A 363 21.48 -10.28 -27.97
N ILE A 364 20.50 -10.16 -27.06
CA ILE A 364 19.44 -11.16 -26.88
C ILE A 364 18.45 -11.07 -28.03
N TRP A 365 17.95 -9.86 -28.35
CA TRP A 365 16.97 -9.66 -29.41
C TRP A 365 17.45 -10.12 -30.78
N ASP A 366 18.68 -9.79 -31.16
CA ASP A 366 19.25 -10.18 -32.45
C ASP A 366 19.34 -11.71 -32.62
N LYS A 367 19.39 -12.46 -31.53
CA LYS A 367 19.41 -13.93 -31.52
C LYS A 367 18.02 -14.56 -31.65
N ILE A 368 16.98 -13.91 -31.13
CA ILE A 368 15.64 -14.51 -31.04
C ILE A 368 14.62 -13.91 -32.02
N LYS A 369 14.88 -12.73 -32.59
CA LYS A 369 13.90 -11.95 -33.39
C LYS A 369 13.27 -12.70 -34.57
N ASP A 370 13.98 -13.68 -35.13
CA ASP A 370 13.51 -14.46 -36.28
C ASP A 370 12.73 -15.72 -35.85
N ASN A 371 12.76 -16.10 -34.57
CA ASN A 371 11.94 -17.17 -33.99
C ASN A 371 10.54 -16.63 -33.65
N LYS A 372 9.62 -16.70 -34.62
CA LYS A 372 8.26 -16.15 -34.48
C LYS A 372 7.44 -16.74 -33.32
N PRO A 373 7.32 -18.08 -33.15
CA PRO A 373 6.57 -18.64 -32.02
C PRO A 373 7.06 -18.11 -30.67
N LEU A 374 8.39 -18.07 -30.48
CA LEU A 374 9.01 -17.56 -29.26
C LEU A 374 8.73 -16.06 -29.06
N THR A 375 8.97 -15.25 -30.09
CA THR A 375 8.84 -13.79 -29.98
C THR A 375 7.38 -13.38 -29.77
N GLU A 376 6.42 -14.00 -30.44
CA GLU A 376 5.00 -13.76 -30.20
C GLU A 376 4.63 -14.05 -28.73
N ARG A 377 5.07 -15.20 -28.19
CA ARG A 377 4.81 -15.57 -26.79
C ARG A 377 5.50 -14.65 -25.79
N LEU A 378 6.78 -14.31 -26.01
CA LEU A 378 7.58 -13.43 -25.16
C LEU A 378 7.03 -12.01 -25.13
N LEU A 379 6.69 -11.45 -26.30
CA LEU A 379 6.19 -10.08 -26.44
C LEU A 379 4.76 -9.94 -25.88
N ASP A 380 4.00 -11.03 -25.81
CA ASP A 380 2.70 -11.05 -25.16
C ASP A 380 2.78 -11.11 -23.62
N ARG A 381 3.97 -11.16 -23.01
CA ARG A 381 4.10 -11.15 -21.54
C ARG A 381 4.05 -9.75 -20.97
N SER A 382 3.45 -9.62 -19.78
CA SER A 382 3.41 -8.39 -18.98
C SER A 382 4.52 -8.31 -17.93
N THR A 383 5.43 -9.29 -17.90
CA THR A 383 6.53 -9.38 -16.94
C THR A 383 7.28 -8.05 -16.85
N ALA A 384 7.47 -7.58 -15.63
CA ALA A 384 8.16 -6.34 -15.33
C ALA A 384 9.29 -6.57 -14.32
N SER A 385 10.27 -5.68 -14.35
CA SER A 385 11.32 -5.57 -13.34
C SER A 385 11.49 -4.12 -12.93
N SER A 386 11.89 -3.91 -11.69
CA SER A 386 12.12 -2.59 -11.12
C SER A 386 13.47 -2.52 -10.42
N ALA A 387 14.07 -1.34 -10.37
CA ALA A 387 15.31 -1.08 -9.66
C ALA A 387 15.19 0.24 -8.89
N THR A 388 15.47 0.20 -7.59
CA THR A 388 15.43 1.35 -6.69
C THR A 388 16.84 1.66 -6.21
N TYR A 389 17.27 2.91 -6.33
CA TYR A 389 18.63 3.33 -5.99
C TYR A 389 18.65 4.02 -4.64
N LEU A 390 19.28 3.40 -3.66
CA LEU A 390 19.24 3.81 -2.27
C LEU A 390 20.62 4.22 -1.79
N LYS A 391 20.80 5.47 -1.39
CA LYS A 391 22.00 5.90 -0.68
C LYS A 391 21.85 5.59 0.80
N SER A 392 22.81 4.88 1.39
CA SER A 392 22.82 4.67 2.83
C SER A 392 23.07 5.99 3.57
N LEU A 393 22.28 6.23 4.61
CA LEU A 393 22.46 7.35 5.54
C LEU A 393 23.45 6.99 6.66
N ASP A 394 23.53 5.71 7.01
CA ASP A 394 24.49 5.19 7.98
C ASP A 394 25.93 5.17 7.42
N ASN A 395 26.08 4.94 6.12
CA ASN A 395 27.35 5.04 5.41
C ASN A 395 27.17 5.75 4.06
N PRO A 396 27.42 7.07 3.98
CA PRO A 396 27.23 7.86 2.76
C PRO A 396 28.12 7.49 1.56
N ASN A 397 29.02 6.52 1.70
CA ASN A 397 29.82 5.96 0.61
C ASN A 397 29.14 4.77 -0.09
N GLU A 398 28.06 4.23 0.49
CA GLU A 398 27.28 3.15 -0.12
C GLU A 398 26.11 3.67 -0.92
N ILE A 399 25.97 3.13 -2.13
CA ILE A 399 24.73 3.16 -2.89
C ILE A 399 24.35 1.70 -3.18
N LEU A 400 23.11 1.36 -2.87
CA LEU A 400 22.53 0.05 -3.08
C LEU A 400 21.49 0.13 -4.19
N ILE A 401 21.65 -0.68 -5.22
CA ILE A 401 20.64 -0.94 -6.24
C ILE A 401 19.82 -2.12 -5.75
N VAL A 402 18.54 -1.88 -5.48
CA VAL A 402 17.59 -2.93 -5.07
C VAL A 402 16.68 -3.23 -6.25
N ALA A 403 16.93 -4.35 -6.91
CA ALA A 403 16.11 -4.84 -8.00
C ALA A 403 15.04 -5.82 -7.50
N ASN A 404 13.89 -5.80 -8.15
CA ASN A 404 12.77 -6.69 -7.88
C ASN A 404 12.15 -7.17 -9.20
N THR A 405 11.76 -8.44 -9.29
CA THR A 405 11.09 -9.02 -10.46
C THR A 405 10.10 -10.12 -10.08
N HIS A 406 9.20 -10.42 -11.02
CA HIS A 406 8.33 -11.60 -10.97
C HIS A 406 8.27 -12.21 -12.38
N LEU A 407 9.07 -13.25 -12.61
CA LEU A 407 9.24 -13.88 -13.94
C LEU A 407 8.05 -14.75 -14.34
N TYR A 408 7.99 -15.14 -15.61
CA TYR A 408 6.86 -15.86 -16.17
C TYR A 408 6.64 -17.27 -15.55
N PHE A 409 5.42 -17.51 -15.07
CA PHE A 409 5.07 -18.70 -14.25
C PHE A 409 4.92 -20.03 -15.01
N HIS A 410 4.71 -20.02 -16.33
CA HIS A 410 4.17 -21.20 -17.01
C HIS A 410 5.17 -22.39 -17.00
N PRO A 411 4.77 -23.63 -16.65
CA PRO A 411 5.70 -24.73 -16.44
C PRO A 411 6.64 -25.05 -17.61
N ASP A 412 6.15 -25.03 -18.86
CA ASP A 412 6.95 -25.34 -20.07
C ASP A 412 7.88 -24.21 -20.55
N ALA A 413 8.01 -23.12 -19.79
CA ALA A 413 8.58 -21.86 -20.26
C ALA A 413 9.97 -21.54 -19.65
N ASP A 414 10.79 -22.56 -19.34
CA ASP A 414 12.15 -22.34 -18.79
C ASP A 414 12.99 -21.46 -19.73
N HIS A 415 12.90 -21.67 -21.04
CA HIS A 415 13.60 -20.87 -22.05
C HIS A 415 13.18 -19.40 -22.01
N ILE A 416 11.89 -19.09 -21.80
CA ILE A 416 11.40 -17.71 -21.64
C ILE A 416 11.91 -17.12 -20.34
N ARG A 417 11.83 -17.85 -19.22
CA ARG A 417 12.34 -17.35 -17.95
C ARG A 417 13.85 -17.09 -18.04
N LEU A 418 14.61 -17.94 -18.73
CA LEU A 418 16.05 -17.75 -18.94
C LEU A 418 16.36 -16.52 -19.80
N LEU A 419 15.61 -16.26 -20.87
CA LEU A 419 15.69 -15.00 -21.62
C LEU A 419 15.39 -13.80 -20.70
N GLN A 420 14.30 -13.88 -19.94
CA GLN A 420 13.90 -12.80 -19.04
C GLN A 420 14.97 -12.55 -17.97
N GLY A 421 15.53 -13.60 -17.37
CA GLY A 421 16.61 -13.51 -16.40
C GLY A 421 17.88 -12.86 -16.99
N GLY A 422 18.23 -13.24 -18.22
CA GLY A 422 19.30 -12.59 -18.99
C GLY A 422 19.05 -11.10 -19.22
N MET A 423 17.82 -10.74 -19.60
CA MET A 423 17.44 -9.35 -19.81
C MET A 423 17.54 -8.52 -18.52
N VAL A 424 17.07 -9.08 -17.40
CA VAL A 424 17.16 -8.39 -16.09
C VAL A 424 18.60 -8.12 -15.71
N ILE A 425 19.51 -9.10 -15.84
CA ILE A 425 20.89 -8.89 -15.41
C ILE A 425 21.67 -7.95 -16.34
N TYR A 426 21.41 -7.99 -17.66
CA TYR A 426 22.02 -7.03 -18.61
C TYR A 426 21.57 -5.60 -18.33
N TRP A 427 20.28 -5.42 -18.01
CA TRP A 427 19.74 -4.14 -17.59
C TRP A 427 20.37 -3.65 -16.27
N LEU A 428 20.52 -4.52 -15.27
CA LEU A 428 21.19 -4.17 -14.01
C LEU A 428 22.67 -3.82 -14.17
N MET A 429 23.40 -4.51 -15.05
CA MET A 429 24.78 -4.16 -15.39
C MET A 429 24.87 -2.76 -16.01
N ASP A 430 23.94 -2.42 -16.92
CA ASP A 430 23.86 -1.08 -17.53
C ASP A 430 23.52 0.01 -16.50
N ILE A 431 22.53 -0.24 -15.63
CA ILE A 431 22.19 0.65 -14.50
C ILE A 431 23.41 0.86 -13.60
N LYS A 432 24.07 -0.23 -13.18
CA LYS A 432 25.22 -0.15 -12.29
C LYS A 432 26.34 0.69 -12.91
N LYS A 433 26.62 0.50 -14.20
CA LYS A 433 27.58 1.32 -14.95
C LYS A 433 27.20 2.80 -14.98
N LYS A 434 25.92 3.12 -15.23
CA LYS A 434 25.41 4.51 -15.22
C LYS A 434 25.58 5.17 -13.85
N ILE A 435 25.24 4.45 -12.77
CA ILE A 435 25.35 4.95 -11.40
C ILE A 435 26.81 5.12 -10.99
N MET A 436 27.69 4.15 -11.30
CA MET A 436 29.13 4.28 -11.09
C MET A 436 29.71 5.51 -11.81
N SER A 437 29.26 5.80 -13.04
CA SER A 437 29.69 6.99 -13.78
C SER A 437 29.21 8.29 -13.14
N LYS A 438 27.98 8.29 -12.57
CA LYS A 438 27.40 9.45 -11.88
C LYS A 438 27.99 9.69 -10.48
N PHE A 439 28.43 8.63 -9.83
CA PHE A 439 28.95 8.63 -8.46
C PHE A 439 30.28 7.85 -8.38
N PRO A 440 31.37 8.36 -8.98
CA PRO A 440 32.62 7.61 -9.13
C PRO A 440 33.30 7.27 -7.79
N ASP A 441 33.08 8.08 -6.75
CA ASP A 441 33.68 7.89 -5.43
C ASP A 441 32.83 7.02 -4.48
N LYS A 442 31.79 6.36 -5.00
CA LYS A 442 30.83 5.58 -4.21
C LYS A 442 30.92 4.09 -4.56
N ARG A 443 30.81 3.25 -3.54
CA ARG A 443 30.65 1.81 -3.74
C ARG A 443 29.20 1.55 -4.14
N ILE A 444 29.03 0.88 -5.29
CA ILE A 444 27.73 0.54 -5.84
C ILE A 444 27.53 -0.97 -5.69
N SER A 445 26.55 -1.35 -4.87
CA SER A 445 26.23 -2.75 -4.58
C SER A 445 24.87 -3.12 -5.16
N VAL A 446 24.68 -4.40 -5.52
CA VAL A 446 23.42 -4.89 -6.10
C VAL A 446 22.77 -5.92 -5.18
N LEU A 447 21.45 -5.76 -4.99
CA LEU A 447 20.52 -6.79 -4.55
C LEU A 447 19.50 -7.02 -5.65
N LEU A 448 19.17 -8.28 -5.92
CA LEU A 448 18.12 -8.66 -6.86
C LEU A 448 17.20 -9.67 -6.15
N CYS A 449 16.03 -9.17 -5.76
CA CYS A 449 14.96 -9.94 -5.14
C CYS A 449 13.93 -10.36 -6.20
N GLY A 450 13.14 -11.38 -5.91
CA GLY A 450 12.02 -11.71 -6.77
C GLY A 450 11.48 -13.11 -6.58
N ASP A 451 10.35 -13.31 -7.24
CA ASP A 451 9.84 -14.62 -7.61
C ASP A 451 10.33 -14.91 -9.04
N PHE A 452 11.23 -15.88 -9.17
CA PHE A 452 11.86 -16.21 -10.44
C PHE A 452 11.11 -17.31 -11.17
N ASN A 453 10.09 -17.93 -10.55
CA ASN A 453 9.40 -19.10 -11.08
C ASN A 453 10.36 -20.18 -11.61
N SER A 454 11.54 -20.29 -10.99
CA SER A 454 12.63 -21.16 -11.43
C SER A 454 13.30 -21.84 -10.24
N VAL A 455 13.45 -23.15 -10.36
CA VAL A 455 14.15 -23.98 -9.36
C VAL A 455 15.67 -23.83 -9.45
N PRO A 456 16.43 -24.23 -8.41
CA PRO A 456 17.89 -24.06 -8.41
C PRO A 456 18.65 -24.80 -9.52
N THR A 457 18.02 -25.80 -10.15
CA THR A 457 18.61 -26.53 -11.28
C THR A 457 18.41 -25.83 -12.63
N CYS A 458 17.59 -24.78 -12.71
CA CYS A 458 17.37 -24.02 -13.93
C CYS A 458 18.56 -23.11 -14.25
N GLY A 459 18.73 -22.80 -15.54
CA GLY A 459 19.80 -21.98 -16.07
C GLY A 459 19.88 -20.57 -15.50
N ILE A 460 18.78 -20.02 -14.97
CA ILE A 460 18.78 -18.68 -14.34
C ILE A 460 19.59 -18.66 -13.06
N TYR A 461 19.42 -19.68 -12.23
CA TYR A 461 20.17 -19.79 -10.98
C TYR A 461 21.66 -19.92 -11.28
N GLN A 462 22.01 -20.71 -12.31
CA GLN A 462 23.37 -20.80 -12.82
C GLN A 462 23.89 -19.45 -13.35
N LEU A 463 23.12 -18.72 -14.16
CA LEU A 463 23.51 -17.40 -14.69
C LEU A 463 23.97 -16.46 -13.58
N TYR A 464 23.18 -16.41 -12.51
CA TYR A 464 23.42 -15.46 -11.44
C TYR A 464 24.53 -15.93 -10.50
N THR A 465 24.61 -17.23 -10.18
CA THR A 465 25.60 -17.73 -9.21
C THR A 465 26.97 -18.07 -9.80
N SER A 466 27.04 -18.50 -11.08
CA SER A 466 28.31 -18.79 -11.76
C SER A 466 28.70 -17.76 -12.82
N GLY A 467 27.80 -16.82 -13.13
CA GLY A 467 28.05 -15.75 -14.11
C GLY A 467 27.79 -16.14 -15.57
N VAL A 468 27.42 -17.40 -15.85
CA VAL A 468 27.32 -17.93 -17.22
C VAL A 468 26.17 -18.94 -17.33
N SER A 469 25.36 -18.82 -18.38
CA SER A 469 24.42 -19.85 -18.83
C SER A 469 24.78 -20.24 -20.26
N PRO A 470 25.32 -21.45 -20.47
CA PRO A 470 25.77 -21.87 -21.80
C PRO A 470 24.59 -22.18 -22.74
N SER A 471 24.88 -22.20 -24.04
CA SER A 471 23.89 -22.41 -25.11
C SER A 471 23.37 -23.85 -25.22
N ASP A 472 23.97 -24.79 -24.51
CA ASP A 472 23.59 -26.21 -24.51
C ASP A 472 22.66 -26.61 -23.35
N LEU A 473 22.28 -25.66 -22.49
CA LEU A 473 21.35 -25.92 -21.40
C LEU A 473 20.01 -26.50 -21.89
N PRO A 474 19.44 -27.48 -21.17
CA PRO A 474 18.16 -28.07 -21.51
C PRO A 474 17.02 -27.05 -21.45
N ASP A 475 17.13 -26.03 -20.58
CA ASP A 475 16.17 -24.93 -20.44
C ASP A 475 15.81 -24.30 -21.78
N TRP A 476 16.80 -24.08 -22.65
CA TRP A 476 16.63 -23.48 -23.98
C TRP A 476 15.72 -24.29 -24.92
N LYS A 477 15.46 -25.55 -24.58
CA LYS A 477 14.64 -26.50 -25.36
C LYS A 477 13.42 -27.01 -24.57
N SER A 478 13.05 -26.34 -23.47
CA SER A 478 11.87 -26.67 -22.66
C SER A 478 10.56 -26.67 -23.47
N ASN A 479 10.49 -25.88 -24.54
CA ASN A 479 9.47 -25.99 -25.57
C ASN A 479 10.14 -26.11 -26.95
N ILE A 480 9.88 -27.19 -27.67
CA ILE A 480 10.57 -27.51 -28.93
C ILE A 480 10.28 -26.52 -30.06
N ASN A 481 9.09 -25.90 -30.05
CA ASN A 481 8.68 -24.94 -31.09
C ASN A 481 9.25 -23.54 -30.84
N GLU A 482 9.69 -23.28 -29.61
CA GLU A 482 10.18 -21.98 -29.14
C GLU A 482 11.67 -22.04 -28.79
N ALA A 483 12.35 -23.14 -29.14
CA ALA A 483 13.72 -23.43 -28.73
C ALA A 483 14.70 -22.33 -29.18
N VAL A 484 15.65 -22.01 -28.30
CA VAL A 484 16.72 -21.05 -28.56
C VAL A 484 18.02 -21.82 -28.81
N SER A 485 18.75 -21.48 -29.87
CA SER A 485 20.08 -22.05 -30.15
C SER A 485 21.15 -20.96 -30.15
N ASP A 486 22.39 -21.35 -29.86
CA ASP A 486 23.59 -20.51 -30.00
C ASP A 486 23.53 -19.18 -29.22
N LEU A 487 22.84 -19.17 -28.07
CA LEU A 487 22.78 -18.07 -27.12
C LEU A 487 23.48 -18.46 -25.82
N ASN A 488 24.61 -17.80 -25.55
CA ASN A 488 25.24 -17.81 -24.23
C ASN A 488 24.87 -16.52 -23.52
N LEU A 489 24.46 -16.61 -22.25
CA LEU A 489 24.25 -15.46 -21.39
C LEU A 489 25.42 -15.38 -20.40
N GLU A 490 26.02 -14.19 -20.27
CA GLU A 490 27.18 -13.98 -19.39
C GLU A 490 27.05 -12.65 -18.65
N GLN A 491 27.43 -12.63 -17.38
CA GLN A 491 27.33 -11.46 -16.51
C GLN A 491 28.51 -11.40 -15.52
N ASN A 492 28.89 -10.20 -15.08
CA ASN A 492 30.11 -9.98 -14.28
C ASN A 492 29.87 -9.44 -12.86
N ILE A 493 28.62 -9.38 -12.41
CA ILE A 493 28.26 -9.11 -11.02
C ILE A 493 28.36 -10.42 -10.25
N ALA A 494 29.27 -10.50 -9.29
CA ALA A 494 29.47 -11.70 -8.49
C ALA A 494 28.29 -11.92 -7.51
N LEU A 495 27.19 -12.49 -8.00
CA LEU A 495 25.98 -12.71 -7.22
C LEU A 495 26.01 -14.08 -6.52
N GLY A 496 25.42 -14.12 -5.32
CA GLY A 496 25.10 -15.35 -4.60
C GLY A 496 23.66 -15.29 -4.09
N SER A 497 23.06 -16.43 -3.75
CA SER A 497 21.73 -16.45 -3.10
C SER A 497 21.90 -16.34 -1.58
N ALA A 498 21.40 -15.24 -0.98
CA ALA A 498 21.57 -14.97 0.44
C ALA A 498 20.91 -16.04 1.32
N CYS A 499 19.77 -16.58 0.88
CA CYS A 499 19.04 -17.64 1.58
C CYS A 499 19.40 -19.05 1.07
N GLY A 500 20.39 -19.17 0.19
CA GLY A 500 20.77 -20.43 -0.45
C GLY A 500 19.66 -20.97 -1.35
N THR A 501 19.46 -22.28 -1.28
CA THR A 501 18.45 -23.04 -2.04
C THR A 501 17.57 -23.81 -1.04
N PRO A 502 16.62 -23.15 -0.36
CA PRO A 502 15.69 -23.84 0.53
C PRO A 502 14.94 -24.94 -0.24
N LEU A 503 14.38 -25.91 0.47
CA LEU A 503 13.59 -26.99 -0.17
C LEU A 503 12.35 -26.44 -0.89
N TYR A 504 11.81 -25.32 -0.41
CA TYR A 504 10.63 -24.69 -0.94
C TYR A 504 10.60 -23.23 -0.56
N THR A 505 9.97 -22.42 -1.41
CA THR A 505 9.52 -21.07 -1.10
C THR A 505 8.09 -20.86 -1.55
N ASN A 506 7.60 -21.65 -2.51
CA ASN A 506 6.18 -21.88 -2.79
C ASN A 506 5.77 -23.26 -2.24
N PHE A 507 4.61 -23.34 -1.58
CA PHE A 507 4.13 -24.59 -0.96
C PHE A 507 2.62 -24.75 -1.15
N THR A 508 2.21 -25.35 -2.27
CA THR A 508 0.82 -25.74 -2.55
C THR A 508 0.68 -27.27 -2.52
N ASP A 509 -0.55 -27.79 -2.45
CA ASP A 509 -0.82 -29.24 -2.39
C ASP A 509 -0.27 -30.00 -3.63
N GLY A 510 -0.32 -29.37 -4.80
CA GLY A 510 0.12 -29.97 -6.07
C GLY A 510 1.54 -29.59 -6.51
N PHE A 511 2.16 -28.58 -5.89
CA PHE A 511 3.45 -28.04 -6.32
C PHE A 511 4.17 -27.37 -5.15
N THR A 512 5.41 -27.80 -4.88
CA THR A 512 6.23 -27.32 -3.77
C THR A 512 7.68 -27.25 -4.23
N GLU A 513 8.18 -26.03 -4.43
CA GLU A 513 9.50 -25.80 -5.02
C GLU A 513 10.11 -24.47 -4.53
N CYS A 514 11.42 -24.33 -4.70
CA CYS A 514 12.16 -23.09 -4.43
C CYS A 514 12.13 -22.17 -5.65
N LEU A 515 11.35 -21.10 -5.59
CA LEU A 515 11.15 -20.16 -6.70
C LEU A 515 11.66 -18.74 -6.39
N ASP A 516 11.78 -18.41 -5.11
CA ASP A 516 12.09 -17.06 -4.64
C ASP A 516 13.56 -16.96 -4.22
N TYR A 517 14.20 -15.83 -4.51
CA TYR A 517 15.60 -15.61 -4.17
C TYR A 517 15.89 -14.17 -3.76
N ILE A 518 16.89 -14.01 -2.88
CA ILE A 518 17.58 -12.74 -2.62
C ILE A 518 19.00 -12.89 -3.15
N PHE A 519 19.23 -12.50 -4.41
CA PHE A 519 20.57 -12.45 -4.96
C PHE A 519 21.30 -11.20 -4.46
N TYR A 520 22.53 -11.36 -4.00
CA TYR A 520 23.34 -10.26 -3.47
C TYR A 520 24.75 -10.26 -4.06
N GLU A 521 25.32 -9.07 -4.25
CA GLU A 521 26.70 -8.94 -4.71
C GLU A 521 27.70 -9.31 -3.61
N THR A 522 28.25 -10.52 -3.73
CA THR A 522 29.16 -11.17 -2.76
C THR A 522 30.47 -10.41 -2.56
N THR A 523 30.89 -9.57 -3.50
CA THR A 523 32.11 -8.75 -3.38
C THR A 523 31.94 -7.56 -2.43
N ASN A 524 30.70 -7.08 -2.23
CA ASN A 524 30.43 -5.86 -1.47
C ASN A 524 29.57 -6.09 -0.22
N ILE A 525 28.83 -7.20 -0.16
CA ILE A 525 27.88 -7.52 0.90
C ILE A 525 28.20 -8.92 1.46
N ASP A 526 28.10 -9.08 2.78
CA ASP A 526 28.12 -10.36 3.49
C ASP A 526 26.73 -10.73 4.01
N VAL A 527 26.47 -12.03 4.16
CA VAL A 527 25.27 -12.55 4.84
C VAL A 527 25.64 -12.81 6.30
N GLU A 528 24.97 -12.14 7.23
CA GLU A 528 25.17 -12.33 8.67
C GLU A 528 24.23 -13.41 9.23
N GLN A 529 22.98 -13.46 8.75
CA GLN A 529 21.97 -14.40 9.21
C GLN A 529 20.92 -14.64 8.11
N VAL A 530 20.34 -15.83 8.09
CA VAL A 530 19.12 -16.15 7.35
C VAL A 530 18.06 -16.59 8.34
N VAL A 531 16.86 -16.02 8.26
CA VAL A 531 15.74 -16.44 9.12
C VAL A 531 15.19 -17.76 8.60
N PRO A 532 15.13 -18.82 9.42
CA PRO A 532 14.69 -20.13 8.97
C PRO A 532 13.26 -20.08 8.43
N LEU A 533 12.99 -20.88 7.40
CA LEU A 533 11.64 -21.10 6.89
C LEU A 533 10.87 -22.02 7.87
N PRO A 534 9.52 -21.95 7.88
CA PRO A 534 8.72 -22.91 8.61
C PRO A 534 8.98 -24.34 8.15
N SER A 535 8.88 -25.29 9.07
CA SER A 535 9.03 -26.72 8.78
C SER A 535 7.90 -27.26 7.90
N VAL A 536 8.14 -28.36 7.19
CA VAL A 536 7.11 -29.03 6.39
C VAL A 536 5.94 -29.46 7.28
N GLU A 537 6.23 -29.91 8.49
CA GLU A 537 5.22 -30.29 9.48
C GLU A 537 4.31 -29.10 9.82
N GLU A 538 4.87 -27.91 10.08
CA GLU A 538 4.09 -26.70 10.35
C GLU A 538 3.21 -26.30 9.17
N LEU A 539 3.72 -26.38 7.93
CA LEU A 539 2.98 -25.98 6.73
C LEU A 539 1.86 -26.99 6.39
N ARG A 540 2.08 -28.29 6.64
CA ARG A 540 1.09 -29.35 6.36
C ARG A 540 -0.03 -29.46 7.40
N LEU A 541 0.03 -28.73 8.52
CA LEU A 541 -1.07 -28.68 9.49
C LEU A 541 -2.40 -28.25 8.86
N HIS A 542 -2.34 -27.48 7.77
CA HIS A 542 -3.50 -27.05 6.99
C HIS A 542 -3.43 -27.54 5.54
N THR A 543 -2.84 -28.71 5.31
CA THR A 543 -2.56 -29.30 3.99
C THR A 543 -1.45 -28.58 3.22
N ALA A 544 -1.66 -27.32 2.86
CA ALA A 544 -0.70 -26.49 2.13
C ALA A 544 -0.99 -24.98 2.31
N LEU A 545 -0.37 -24.13 1.51
CA LEU A 545 -0.52 -22.67 1.54
C LEU A 545 -1.30 -22.14 0.34
N PRO A 546 -2.07 -21.03 0.48
CA PRO A 546 -2.32 -20.29 1.71
C PRO A 546 -3.20 -21.07 2.70
N SER A 547 -3.26 -20.61 3.94
CA SER A 547 -4.09 -21.23 4.99
C SER A 547 -4.63 -20.19 5.97
N VAL A 548 -5.37 -20.64 6.97
CA VAL A 548 -5.89 -19.75 8.04
C VAL A 548 -4.77 -19.05 8.83
N VAL A 549 -3.56 -19.63 8.87
CA VAL A 549 -2.40 -19.08 9.58
C VAL A 549 -1.32 -18.50 8.64
N PHE A 550 -1.51 -18.59 7.31
CA PHE A 550 -0.50 -18.18 6.33
C PHE A 550 -1.13 -17.48 5.11
N PRO A 551 -0.75 -16.23 4.79
CA PRO A 551 -1.55 -15.39 3.89
C PRO A 551 -1.16 -15.41 2.41
N SER A 552 -0.20 -16.25 2.04
CA SER A 552 0.29 -16.43 0.66
C SER A 552 0.58 -17.91 0.43
N ASP A 553 0.60 -18.34 -0.81
CA ASP A 553 1.12 -19.64 -1.24
C ASP A 553 2.67 -19.68 -1.24
N HIS A 554 3.31 -18.50 -1.16
CA HIS A 554 4.74 -18.35 -0.96
C HIS A 554 5.11 -18.11 0.51
N ILE A 555 6.39 -18.25 0.84
CA ILE A 555 6.99 -18.01 2.15
C ILE A 555 8.02 -16.89 2.00
N SER A 556 7.91 -15.83 2.80
CA SER A 556 8.86 -14.72 2.73
C SER A 556 10.30 -15.18 3.00
N LEU A 557 11.25 -14.78 2.19
CA LEU A 557 12.67 -14.93 2.50
C LEU A 557 13.16 -13.71 3.28
N VAL A 558 13.97 -13.93 4.31
CA VAL A 558 14.48 -12.86 5.18
C VAL A 558 15.95 -13.11 5.48
N ALA A 559 16.81 -12.16 5.11
CA ALA A 559 18.25 -12.22 5.33
C ALA A 559 18.76 -10.92 5.97
N ASP A 560 19.66 -11.08 6.93
CA ASP A 560 20.45 -10.00 7.51
C ASP A 560 21.74 -9.91 6.72
N LEU A 561 21.95 -8.75 6.11
CA LEU A 561 23.04 -8.48 5.19
C LEU A 561 23.90 -7.35 5.74
N ARG A 562 25.18 -7.33 5.38
CA ARG A 562 26.12 -6.30 5.84
C ARG A 562 27.00 -5.80 4.72
N PHE A 563 27.08 -4.49 4.55
CA PHE A 563 28.08 -3.88 3.68
C PHE A 563 29.49 -4.15 4.24
N LYS A 564 30.42 -4.57 3.38
CA LYS A 564 31.82 -4.88 3.76
C LYS A 564 32.58 -3.66 4.30
#